data_AF-A0A6A3K6S5-F1
#
_entry.id   AF-A0A6A3K6S5-F1
#
_cell.length_a   1.000
_cell.length_b   1.000
_cell.length_c   1.000
_cell.angle_alpha   90.00
_cell.angle_beta   90.00
_cell.angle_gamma   90.00
#
_symmetry.space_group_name_H-M   'P 1'
#
loop_
_entity.id
_entity.type
_entity.pdbx_description
1 polymer ?
#
loop_
_entity_poly.entity_id
_entity_poly.type
_entity_poly.pdbx_seq_one_letter_code
_entity_poly.pdbx_strand_id
1 'polypeptide(L)'
;MASSVVNALFGSYDLRNAKQWRDEDMAYREQEIQWLNDDIVRAHQWRVADMERFLRREKLQSEHLVCEARAEQLSTVSEQCTLLCGFIVSAMCNVGIPTDVHSYVLFLYTVPGTAVCVAMLICAVMCTNLQLAVTRYAAHSLEDSVRTLDVTQLEWESPFSAWWLRRCEKEQMTAYKFLLFGVALFFFYLGAVSWIQFYMSMGTSLSISSLSFIGFLVWQLRIASKWRYLLTPPSSGNAASTSASSDRASMMSQSYLSAPRTPASLTLRKSMVESNAAAVLASASSFTKSVTP
;
A
#
# COMPACT_ATOMS: atom_id res chain seq x y z
N MET A 1 -98.26 -13.03 14.70
CA MET A 1 -97.49 -11.96 14.04
C MET A 1 -96.32 -11.43 14.88
N ALA A 2 -96.45 -11.23 16.20
CA ALA A 2 -95.32 -10.80 17.04
C ALA A 2 -94.16 -11.83 17.10
N SER A 3 -94.48 -13.13 17.23
CA SER A 3 -93.47 -14.20 17.29
C SER A 3 -92.64 -14.37 15.99
N SER A 4 -93.24 -14.17 14.82
CA SER A 4 -92.54 -14.25 13.53
C SER A 4 -91.63 -13.05 13.26
N VAL A 5 -92.01 -11.87 13.74
CA VAL A 5 -91.18 -10.64 13.65
C VAL A 5 -89.97 -10.76 14.58
N VAL A 6 -90.16 -11.30 15.79
CA VAL A 6 -89.08 -11.55 16.74
C VAL A 6 -88.10 -12.60 16.19
N ASN A 7 -88.60 -13.70 15.60
CA ASN A 7 -87.73 -14.73 15.00
C ASN A 7 -86.96 -14.22 13.77
N ALA A 8 -87.58 -13.35 12.96
CA ALA A 8 -86.90 -12.68 11.84
C ALA A 8 -85.84 -11.68 12.33
N LEU A 9 -86.10 -10.96 13.42
CA LEU A 9 -85.14 -10.05 14.07
C LEU A 9 -83.95 -10.82 14.65
N PHE A 10 -84.18 -11.90 15.40
CA PHE A 10 -83.12 -12.76 15.92
C PHE A 10 -82.32 -13.43 14.80
N GLY A 11 -82.97 -13.92 13.74
CA GLY A 11 -82.29 -14.47 12.57
C GLY A 11 -81.45 -13.43 11.82
N SER A 12 -81.96 -12.18 11.69
CA SER A 12 -81.20 -11.10 11.05
C SER A 12 -79.99 -10.63 11.88
N TYR A 13 -80.10 -10.69 13.20
CA TYR A 13 -79.01 -10.38 14.12
C TYR A 13 -77.92 -11.46 14.05
N ASP A 14 -78.32 -12.74 14.08
CA ASP A 14 -77.38 -13.87 14.02
C ASP A 14 -76.65 -13.90 12.67
N LEU A 15 -77.34 -13.60 11.58
CA LEU A 15 -76.75 -13.51 10.24
C LEU A 15 -75.80 -12.31 10.09
N ARG A 16 -76.10 -11.17 10.74
CA ARG A 16 -75.19 -10.02 10.83
C ARG A 16 -73.95 -10.36 11.64
N ASN A 17 -74.11 -11.03 12.77
CA ASN A 17 -73.01 -11.40 13.66
C ASN A 17 -72.08 -12.43 12.99
N ALA A 18 -72.64 -13.44 12.32
CA ALA A 18 -71.88 -14.42 11.56
C ALA A 18 -71.17 -13.82 10.33
N LYS A 19 -71.72 -12.77 9.73
CA LYS A 19 -71.03 -12.00 8.68
C LYS A 19 -69.89 -11.17 9.29
N GLN A 20 -70.16 -10.45 10.37
CA GLN A 20 -69.17 -9.64 11.07
C GLN A 20 -67.97 -10.47 11.52
N TRP A 21 -68.17 -11.65 12.11
CA TRP A 21 -67.07 -12.54 12.50
C TRP A 21 -66.24 -13.01 11.30
N ARG A 22 -66.87 -13.27 10.15
CA ARG A 22 -66.12 -13.63 8.93
C ARG A 22 -65.33 -12.46 8.39
N ASP A 23 -65.91 -11.26 8.40
CA ASP A 23 -65.23 -10.05 7.94
C ASP A 23 -64.04 -9.71 8.88
N GLU A 24 -64.22 -9.87 10.19
CA GLU A 24 -63.15 -9.71 11.20
C GLU A 24 -62.05 -10.77 11.07
N ASP A 25 -62.40 -12.04 10.84
CA ASP A 25 -61.45 -13.14 10.62
C ASP A 25 -60.65 -12.96 9.32
N MET A 26 -61.30 -12.48 8.25
CA MET A 26 -60.64 -12.12 6.99
C MET A 26 -59.67 -10.94 7.21
N ALA A 27 -60.11 -9.89 7.90
CA ALA A 27 -59.26 -8.73 8.20
C ALA A 27 -58.07 -9.10 9.10
N TYR A 28 -58.26 -10.00 10.07
CA TYR A 28 -57.18 -10.50 10.92
C TYR A 28 -56.12 -11.26 10.11
N ARG A 29 -56.54 -12.15 9.20
CA ARG A 29 -55.61 -12.85 8.31
C ARG A 29 -54.86 -11.90 7.38
N GLU A 30 -55.52 -10.87 6.87
CA GLU A 30 -54.88 -9.85 6.03
C GLU A 30 -53.80 -9.08 6.81
N GLN A 31 -54.06 -8.73 8.08
CA GLN A 31 -53.07 -8.11 8.96
C GLN A 31 -51.88 -9.03 9.22
N GLU A 32 -52.12 -10.33 9.46
CA GLU A 32 -51.06 -11.31 9.68
C GLU A 32 -50.16 -11.46 8.44
N ILE A 33 -50.76 -11.52 7.24
CA ILE A 33 -50.03 -11.53 5.97
C ILE A 33 -49.23 -10.24 5.81
N GLN A 34 -49.80 -9.09 6.19
CA GLN A 34 -49.10 -7.81 6.12
C GLN A 34 -47.89 -7.77 7.07
N TRP A 35 -48.04 -8.22 8.32
CA TRP A 35 -46.93 -8.30 9.27
C TRP A 35 -45.82 -9.23 8.79
N LEU A 36 -46.17 -10.38 8.22
CA LEU A 36 -45.19 -11.30 7.65
C LEU A 36 -44.43 -10.66 6.48
N ASN A 37 -45.13 -9.97 5.57
CA ASN A 37 -44.47 -9.27 4.48
C ASN A 37 -43.56 -8.15 4.98
N ASP A 38 -44.01 -7.34 5.95
CA ASP A 38 -43.22 -6.27 6.55
C ASP A 38 -41.98 -6.81 7.26
N ASP A 39 -42.10 -7.94 7.95
CA ASP A 39 -40.98 -8.61 8.61
C ASP A 39 -39.97 -9.16 7.58
N ILE A 40 -40.45 -9.76 6.48
CA ILE A 40 -39.59 -10.24 5.39
C ILE A 40 -38.84 -9.06 4.75
N VAL A 41 -39.53 -7.97 4.44
CA VAL A 41 -38.93 -6.77 3.83
C VAL A 41 -37.92 -6.15 4.79
N ARG A 42 -38.25 -6.00 6.07
CA ARG A 42 -37.34 -5.45 7.09
C ARG A 42 -36.11 -6.33 7.27
N ALA A 43 -36.29 -7.65 7.37
CA ALA A 43 -35.19 -8.60 7.48
C ALA A 43 -34.30 -8.60 6.24
N HIS A 44 -34.89 -8.43 5.05
CA HIS A 44 -34.12 -8.29 3.81
C HIS A 44 -33.30 -6.99 3.80
N GLN A 45 -33.92 -5.85 4.13
CA GLN A 45 -33.24 -4.55 4.21
C GLN A 45 -32.09 -4.56 5.23
N TRP A 46 -32.29 -5.19 6.38
CA TRP A 46 -31.23 -5.36 7.39
C TRP A 46 -30.06 -6.18 6.85
N ARG A 47 -30.34 -7.29 6.18
CA ARG A 47 -29.29 -8.13 5.57
C ARG A 47 -28.50 -7.39 4.49
N VAL A 48 -29.19 -6.60 3.65
CA VAL A 48 -28.52 -5.79 2.62
C VAL A 48 -27.64 -4.73 3.27
N ALA A 49 -28.17 -3.99 4.25
CA ALA A 49 -27.40 -2.97 4.96
C ALA A 49 -26.18 -3.54 5.68
N ASP A 50 -26.30 -4.71 6.30
CA ASP A 50 -25.16 -5.38 6.96
C ASP A 50 -24.13 -5.88 5.96
N MET A 51 -24.56 -6.44 4.83
CA MET A 51 -23.66 -6.85 3.75
C MET A 51 -22.87 -5.65 3.20
N GLU A 52 -23.54 -4.53 2.95
CA GLU A 52 -22.86 -3.31 2.51
C GLU A 52 -21.83 -2.79 3.53
N ARG A 53 -22.17 -2.82 4.83
CA ARG A 53 -21.23 -2.43 5.89
C ARG A 53 -20.03 -3.37 5.94
N PHE A 54 -20.25 -4.66 5.75
CA PHE A 54 -19.17 -5.65 5.72
C PHE A 54 -18.23 -5.41 4.54
N LEU A 55 -18.78 -5.28 3.32
CA LEU A 55 -17.99 -5.02 2.11
C LEU A 55 -17.18 -3.71 2.20
N ARG A 56 -17.78 -2.63 2.73
CA ARG A 56 -17.05 -1.36 2.93
C ARG A 56 -15.87 -1.51 3.91
N ARG A 57 -16.02 -2.30 4.97
CA ARG A 57 -14.92 -2.57 5.92
C ARG A 57 -13.81 -3.40 5.28
N GLU A 58 -14.16 -4.46 4.57
CA GLU A 58 -13.16 -5.29 3.87
C GLU A 58 -12.41 -4.47 2.82
N LYS A 59 -13.13 -3.66 2.03
CA LYS A 59 -12.52 -2.76 1.05
C LYS A 59 -11.58 -1.77 1.72
N LEU A 60 -12.01 -1.11 2.80
CA LEU A 60 -11.18 -0.17 3.54
C LEU A 60 -9.90 -0.84 4.08
N GLN A 61 -10.01 -2.05 4.64
CA GLN A 61 -8.86 -2.83 5.10
C GLN A 61 -7.92 -3.17 3.93
N SER A 62 -8.48 -3.61 2.80
CA SER A 62 -7.68 -3.94 1.62
C SER A 62 -6.89 -2.74 1.09
N GLU A 63 -7.51 -1.56 1.00
CA GLU A 63 -6.85 -0.33 0.56
C GLU A 63 -5.82 0.16 1.58
N HIS A 64 -6.09 -0.02 2.88
CA HIS A 64 -5.13 0.29 3.94
C HIS A 64 -3.87 -0.56 3.83
N LEU A 65 -4.01 -1.87 3.59
CA LEU A 65 -2.87 -2.77 3.37
C LEU A 65 -2.03 -2.35 2.15
N VAL A 66 -2.68 -1.88 1.08
CA VAL A 66 -1.96 -1.35 -0.09
C VAL A 66 -1.21 -0.06 0.26
N CYS A 67 -1.83 0.85 1.02
CA CYS A 67 -1.16 2.06 1.50
C CYS A 67 0.06 1.71 2.36
N GLU A 68 -0.09 0.77 3.29
CA GLU A 68 0.97 0.31 4.20
C GLU A 68 2.12 -0.33 3.44
N ALA A 69 1.84 -1.25 2.51
CA ALA A 69 2.86 -1.87 1.67
C ALA A 69 3.66 -0.84 0.85
N ARG A 70 3.00 0.21 0.35
CA ARG A 70 3.68 1.32 -0.35
C ARG A 70 4.52 2.17 0.60
N ALA A 71 4.02 2.47 1.80
CA ALA A 71 4.77 3.20 2.80
C ALA A 71 6.04 2.44 3.23
N GLU A 72 5.94 1.12 3.41
CA GLU A 72 7.08 0.24 3.71
C GLU A 72 8.08 0.17 2.54
N GLN A 73 7.59 0.12 1.30
CA GLN A 73 8.46 0.19 0.13
C GLN A 73 9.24 1.52 0.08
N LEU A 74 8.60 2.64 0.40
CA LEU A 74 9.27 3.95 0.42
C LEU A 74 10.27 4.08 1.57
N SER A 75 9.93 3.56 2.75
CA SER A 75 10.81 3.61 3.92
C SER A 75 12.08 2.80 3.68
N THR A 76 11.95 1.55 3.19
CA THR A 76 13.10 0.69 2.86
C THR A 76 14.02 1.32 1.81
N VAL A 77 13.47 1.95 0.77
CA VAL A 77 14.27 2.66 -0.24
C VAL A 77 14.99 3.86 0.37
N SER A 78 14.32 4.64 1.22
CA SER A 78 14.95 5.80 1.88
C SER A 78 16.08 5.39 2.84
N GLU A 79 15.91 4.27 3.55
CA GLU A 79 16.91 3.70 4.44
C GLU A 79 18.14 3.24 3.64
N GLN A 80 17.94 2.53 2.54
CA GLN A 80 19.03 2.11 1.64
C GLN A 80 19.81 3.30 1.06
N CYS A 81 19.12 4.37 0.64
CA CYS A 81 19.77 5.59 0.16
C CYS A 81 20.65 6.23 1.25
N THR A 82 20.13 6.28 2.48
CA THR A 82 20.82 6.89 3.62
C THR A 82 22.05 6.07 4.01
N LEU A 83 21.94 4.75 4.03
CA LEU A 83 23.07 3.85 4.28
C LEU A 83 24.17 4.00 3.21
N LEU A 84 23.81 4.01 1.93
CA LEU A 84 24.78 4.22 0.84
C LEU A 84 25.46 5.59 0.95
N CYS A 85 24.71 6.64 1.26
CA CYS A 85 25.28 7.96 1.50
C CYS A 85 26.26 7.93 2.68
N GLY A 86 25.90 7.30 3.80
CA GLY A 86 26.76 7.16 4.97
C GLY A 86 28.04 6.39 4.68
N PHE A 87 27.95 5.32 3.89
CA PHE A 87 29.12 4.56 3.43
C PHE A 87 30.09 5.42 2.61
N ILE A 88 29.57 6.25 1.71
CA ILE A 88 30.41 7.13 0.87
C ILE A 88 31.07 8.20 1.72
N VAL A 89 30.34 8.85 2.63
CA VAL A 89 30.90 9.86 3.53
C VAL A 89 31.99 9.24 4.42
N SER A 90 31.74 8.05 4.98
CA SER A 90 32.74 7.33 5.77
C SER A 90 33.98 6.98 4.94
N ALA A 91 33.79 6.49 3.71
CA ALA A 91 34.90 6.24 2.79
C ALA A 91 35.67 7.53 2.46
N MET A 92 34.98 8.66 2.31
CA MET A 92 35.63 9.95 2.06
C MET A 92 36.50 10.43 3.22
N CYS A 93 36.02 10.25 4.45
CA CYS A 93 36.79 10.64 5.65
C CYS A 93 37.98 9.71 5.92
N ASN A 94 37.91 8.45 5.50
CA ASN A 94 38.95 7.45 5.77
C ASN A 94 40.03 7.35 4.70
N VAL A 95 39.83 7.93 3.51
CA VAL A 95 40.86 7.96 2.46
C VAL A 95 41.90 9.02 2.82
N GLY A 96 43.11 8.56 3.19
CA GLY A 96 44.26 9.42 3.35
C GLY A 96 44.74 9.94 1.99
N ILE A 97 44.73 11.26 1.80
CA ILE A 97 45.16 11.91 0.56
C ILE A 97 46.68 12.10 0.60
N PRO A 98 47.47 11.48 -0.31
CA PRO A 98 48.90 11.77 -0.43
C PRO A 98 49.13 13.24 -0.84
N THR A 99 50.22 13.85 -0.38
CA THR A 99 50.52 15.27 -0.63
C THR A 99 50.84 15.59 -2.11
N ASP A 100 51.19 14.57 -2.90
CA ASP A 100 51.71 14.72 -4.27
C ASP A 100 50.69 14.35 -5.36
N VAL A 101 49.38 14.33 -5.04
CA VAL A 101 48.33 13.97 -6.00
C VAL A 101 47.98 15.14 -6.92
N HIS A 102 47.90 14.85 -8.22
CA HIS A 102 47.48 15.81 -9.24
C HIS A 102 46.05 16.30 -8.98
N SER A 103 45.82 17.62 -9.06
CA SER A 103 44.52 18.26 -8.76
C SER A 103 43.35 17.67 -9.54
N TYR A 104 43.61 17.19 -10.76
CA TYR A 104 42.59 16.56 -11.60
C TYR A 104 42.04 15.24 -11.02
N VAL A 105 42.91 14.42 -10.40
CA VAL A 105 42.50 13.15 -9.79
C VAL A 105 41.66 13.39 -8.54
N LEU A 106 42.03 14.40 -7.75
CA LEU A 106 41.24 14.84 -6.60
C LEU A 106 39.85 15.31 -7.02
N PHE A 107 39.75 16.13 -8.08
CA PHE A 107 38.47 16.59 -8.61
C PHE A 107 37.60 15.41 -9.08
N LEU A 108 38.18 14.46 -9.83
CA LEU A 108 37.49 13.25 -10.30
C LEU A 108 37.01 12.33 -9.17
N TYR A 109 37.51 12.50 -7.96
CA TYR A 109 37.08 11.73 -6.80
C TYR A 109 36.02 12.47 -5.97
N THR A 110 36.26 13.74 -5.66
CA THR A 110 35.37 14.52 -4.79
C THR A 110 34.05 14.86 -5.45
N VAL A 111 34.06 15.19 -6.74
CA VAL A 111 32.84 15.58 -7.48
C VAL A 111 31.83 14.45 -7.60
N PRO A 112 32.18 13.24 -8.09
CA PRO A 112 31.21 12.16 -8.12
C PRO A 112 30.82 11.69 -6.73
N GLY A 113 31.74 11.65 -5.75
CA GLY A 113 31.41 11.27 -4.37
C GLY A 113 30.34 12.19 -3.76
N THR A 114 30.54 13.50 -3.87
CA THR A 114 29.55 14.49 -3.39
C THR A 114 28.25 14.46 -4.20
N ALA A 115 28.32 14.28 -5.52
CA ALA A 115 27.14 14.15 -6.36
C ALA A 115 26.29 12.91 -6.01
N VAL A 116 26.93 11.78 -5.65
CA VAL A 116 26.19 10.60 -5.16
C VAL A 116 25.50 10.91 -3.84
N CYS A 117 26.19 11.52 -2.87
CA CYS A 117 25.59 11.88 -1.59
C CYS A 117 24.38 12.80 -1.78
N VAL A 118 24.51 13.84 -2.60
CA VAL A 118 23.41 14.77 -2.89
C VAL A 118 22.25 14.05 -3.57
N ALA A 119 22.51 13.22 -4.59
CA ALA A 119 21.45 12.48 -5.28
C ALA A 119 20.71 11.50 -4.34
N MET A 120 21.45 10.78 -3.49
CA MET A 120 20.86 9.84 -2.51
C MET A 120 20.07 10.55 -1.41
N LEU A 121 20.56 11.68 -0.91
CA LEU A 121 19.84 12.49 0.08
C LEU A 121 18.57 13.09 -0.51
N ILE A 122 18.61 13.62 -1.74
CA ILE A 122 17.40 14.10 -2.43
C ILE A 122 16.40 12.95 -2.59
N CYS A 123 16.85 11.77 -3.03
CA CYS A 123 15.98 10.60 -3.12
C CYS A 123 15.35 10.24 -1.76
N ALA A 124 16.14 10.19 -0.69
CA ALA A 124 15.64 9.89 0.66
C ALA A 124 14.62 10.94 1.15
N VAL A 125 14.89 12.23 0.93
CA VAL A 125 13.97 13.33 1.26
C VAL A 125 12.68 13.24 0.44
N MET A 126 12.75 12.91 -0.84
CA MET A 126 11.55 12.70 -1.65
C MET A 126 10.74 11.50 -1.15
N CYS A 127 11.38 10.36 -0.87
CA CYS A 127 10.72 9.17 -0.34
C CYS A 127 10.05 9.41 1.02
N THR A 128 10.70 10.14 1.92
CA THR A 128 10.13 10.50 3.24
C THR A 128 8.95 11.47 3.10
N ASN A 129 9.02 12.45 2.21
CA ASN A 129 7.87 13.32 1.90
C ASN A 129 6.70 12.55 1.29
N LEU A 130 6.97 11.60 0.37
CA LEU A 130 5.97 10.69 -0.18
C LEU A 130 5.35 9.81 0.91
N GLN A 131 6.16 9.27 1.82
CA GLN A 131 5.68 8.47 2.94
C GLN A 131 4.76 9.28 3.85
N LEU A 132 5.10 10.53 4.16
CA LEU A 132 4.25 11.43 4.94
C LEU A 132 2.91 11.71 4.25
N ALA A 133 2.93 11.89 2.92
CA ALA A 133 1.72 12.09 2.14
C ALA A 133 0.81 10.84 2.19
N VAL A 134 1.39 9.63 2.07
CA VAL A 134 0.65 8.36 2.14
C VAL A 134 0.05 8.14 3.53
N THR A 135 0.81 8.34 4.60
CA THR A 135 0.31 8.13 5.96
C THR A 135 -0.78 9.13 6.31
N ARG A 136 -0.66 10.39 5.86
CA ARG A 136 -1.73 11.39 6.01
C ARG A 136 -2.99 11.02 5.23
N TYR A 137 -2.84 10.54 3.99
CA TYR A 137 -3.97 10.10 3.18
C TYR A 137 -4.69 8.91 3.82
N ALA A 138 -3.93 7.90 4.25
CA ALA A 138 -4.45 6.72 4.93
C ALA A 138 -5.21 7.08 6.23
N ALA A 139 -4.72 8.06 6.99
CA ALA A 139 -5.33 8.47 8.25
C ALA A 139 -6.61 9.32 8.11
N HIS A 140 -6.71 10.16 7.07
CA HIS A 140 -7.76 11.19 7.01
C HIS A 140 -8.64 11.16 5.77
N SER A 141 -8.16 10.69 4.63
CA SER A 141 -8.88 10.80 3.36
C SER A 141 -9.36 9.45 2.83
N LEU A 142 -8.76 8.36 3.28
CA LEU A 142 -9.10 7.02 2.83
C LEU A 142 -10.52 6.61 3.25
N GLU A 143 -10.87 6.82 4.52
CA GLU A 143 -12.20 6.46 5.04
C GLU A 143 -13.31 7.26 4.36
N ASP A 144 -13.12 8.58 4.20
CA ASP A 144 -14.07 9.45 3.50
C ASP A 144 -14.24 9.02 2.04
N SER A 145 -13.15 8.69 1.34
CA SER A 145 -13.19 8.25 -0.05
C SER A 145 -13.97 6.94 -0.21
N VAL A 146 -13.72 5.96 0.67
CA VAL A 146 -14.45 4.67 0.66
C VAL A 146 -15.92 4.86 1.04
N ARG A 147 -16.24 5.82 1.92
CA ARG A 147 -17.62 6.11 2.33
C ARG A 147 -18.45 6.75 1.21
N THR A 148 -17.83 7.58 0.37
CA THR A 148 -18.51 8.22 -0.76
C THR A 148 -18.69 7.33 -1.98
N LEU A 149 -18.02 6.17 -2.01
CA LEU A 149 -18.08 5.24 -3.12
C LEU A 149 -19.40 4.47 -3.16
N ASP A 150 -19.97 4.34 -4.36
CA ASP A 150 -21.18 3.53 -4.56
C ASP A 150 -20.87 2.03 -4.40
N VAL A 151 -21.85 1.26 -3.94
CA VAL A 151 -21.70 -0.19 -3.66
C VAL A 151 -21.31 -0.95 -4.93
N THR A 152 -21.79 -0.50 -6.09
CA THR A 152 -21.47 -1.10 -7.40
C THR A 152 -20.03 -0.84 -7.86
N GLN A 153 -19.42 0.26 -7.41
CA GLN A 153 -18.07 0.68 -7.79
C GLN A 153 -17.00 0.16 -6.81
N LEU A 154 -17.43 -0.34 -5.65
CA LEU A 154 -16.57 -0.78 -4.56
C LEU A 154 -15.61 -1.92 -4.95
N GLU A 155 -16.02 -2.78 -5.90
CA GLU A 155 -15.20 -3.90 -6.40
C GLU A 155 -14.14 -3.47 -7.42
N TRP A 156 -14.41 -2.42 -8.20
CA TRP A 156 -13.62 -2.08 -9.39
C TRP A 156 -12.67 -0.89 -9.18
N GLU A 157 -13.06 0.07 -8.34
CA GLU A 157 -12.28 1.28 -8.14
C GLU A 157 -11.41 1.17 -6.88
N SER A 158 -10.13 1.55 -7.01
CA SER A 158 -9.21 1.68 -5.88
C SER A 158 -8.93 3.17 -5.65
N PRO A 159 -9.57 3.81 -4.65
CA PRO A 159 -9.43 5.24 -4.42
C PRO A 159 -7.99 5.64 -4.14
N PHE A 160 -7.22 4.79 -3.46
CA PHE A 160 -5.80 5.02 -3.22
C PHE A 160 -4.99 5.08 -4.52
N SER A 161 -5.17 4.13 -5.43
CA SER A 161 -4.43 4.08 -6.70
C SER A 161 -4.74 5.30 -7.56
N ALA A 162 -6.01 5.72 -7.64
CA ALA A 162 -6.40 6.90 -8.41
C ALA A 162 -5.77 8.18 -7.86
N TRP A 163 -5.75 8.33 -6.52
CA TRP A 163 -5.07 9.44 -5.85
C TRP A 163 -3.55 9.41 -6.09
N TRP A 164 -2.94 8.23 -5.94
CA TRP A 164 -1.50 8.03 -6.11
C TRP A 164 -1.01 8.42 -7.51
N LEU A 165 -1.69 7.94 -8.55
CA LEU A 165 -1.36 8.23 -9.94
C LEU A 165 -1.40 9.75 -10.23
N ARG A 166 -2.40 10.44 -9.70
CA ARG A 166 -2.55 11.89 -9.95
C ARG A 166 -1.52 12.74 -9.21
N ARG A 167 -1.12 12.36 -7.98
CA ARG A 167 -0.36 13.24 -7.10
C ARG A 167 1.07 12.79 -6.84
N CYS A 168 1.30 11.49 -6.70
CA CYS A 168 2.53 10.93 -6.16
C CYS A 168 3.39 10.23 -7.22
N GLU A 169 2.78 9.70 -8.28
CA GLU A 169 3.51 8.93 -9.31
C GLU A 169 4.66 9.74 -9.94
N LYS A 170 4.42 10.99 -10.32
CA LYS A 170 5.46 11.84 -10.93
C LYS A 170 6.65 12.07 -10.00
N GLU A 171 6.38 12.34 -8.72
CA GLU A 171 7.41 12.56 -7.71
C GLU A 171 8.17 11.26 -7.40
N GLN A 172 7.46 10.14 -7.29
CA GLN A 172 8.06 8.81 -7.11
C GLN A 172 8.99 8.44 -8.26
N MET A 173 8.55 8.65 -9.51
CA MET A 173 9.37 8.42 -10.70
C MET A 173 10.62 9.29 -10.71
N THR A 174 10.52 10.52 -10.21
CA THR A 174 11.65 11.45 -10.11
C THR A 174 12.63 10.99 -9.03
N ALA A 175 12.14 10.55 -7.87
CA ALA A 175 12.97 9.95 -6.82
C ALA A 175 13.75 8.72 -7.34
N TYR A 176 13.09 7.81 -8.07
CA TYR A 176 13.76 6.65 -8.65
C TYR A 176 14.79 7.02 -9.72
N LYS A 177 14.61 8.11 -10.47
CA LYS A 177 15.64 8.61 -11.38
C LYS A 177 16.88 9.08 -10.61
N PHE A 178 16.71 9.79 -9.49
CA PHE A 178 17.82 10.19 -8.63
C PHE A 178 18.52 8.98 -7.98
N LEU A 179 17.76 7.98 -7.53
CA LEU A 179 18.32 6.71 -7.05
C LEU A 179 19.20 6.06 -8.12
N LEU A 180 18.65 5.88 -9.34
CA LEU A 180 19.38 5.24 -10.44
C LEU A 180 20.63 6.05 -10.82
N PHE A 181 20.52 7.37 -10.89
CA PHE A 181 21.65 8.26 -11.15
C PHE A 181 22.72 8.17 -10.06
N GLY A 182 22.32 8.15 -8.79
CA GLY A 182 23.22 7.98 -7.65
C GLY A 182 23.97 6.65 -7.69
N VAL A 183 23.28 5.53 -7.97
CA VAL A 183 23.93 4.21 -8.09
C VAL A 183 24.91 4.19 -9.28
N ALA A 184 24.57 4.81 -10.40
CA ALA A 184 25.47 4.91 -11.55
C ALA A 184 26.76 5.67 -11.19
N LEU A 185 26.64 6.81 -10.52
CA LEU A 185 27.78 7.60 -10.06
C LEU A 185 28.58 6.90 -8.96
N PHE A 186 27.96 6.04 -8.16
CA PHE A 186 28.65 5.25 -7.13
C PHE A 186 29.68 4.30 -7.73
N PHE A 187 29.34 3.59 -8.82
CA PHE A 187 30.32 2.75 -9.52
C PHE A 187 31.48 3.56 -10.10
N PHE A 188 31.19 4.75 -10.64
CA PHE A 188 32.23 5.65 -11.12
C PHE A 188 33.13 6.13 -9.97
N TYR A 189 32.56 6.48 -8.83
CA TYR A 189 33.28 6.85 -7.61
C TYR A 189 34.21 5.72 -7.12
N LEU A 190 33.73 4.47 -7.07
CA LEU A 190 34.58 3.32 -6.67
C LEU A 190 35.78 3.14 -7.62
N GLY A 191 35.57 3.34 -8.92
CA GLY A 191 36.65 3.39 -9.90
C GLY A 191 37.68 4.45 -9.53
N ALA A 192 37.24 5.71 -9.34
CA ALA A 192 38.12 6.82 -8.98
C ALA A 192 38.87 6.62 -7.64
N VAL A 193 38.20 6.08 -6.61
CA VAL A 193 38.79 5.77 -5.31
C VAL A 193 39.98 4.81 -5.45
N SER A 194 39.86 3.80 -6.32
CA SER A 194 40.90 2.79 -6.51
C SER A 194 42.23 3.39 -6.99
N TRP A 195 42.19 4.47 -7.76
CA TRP A 195 43.38 5.17 -8.26
C TRP A 195 44.05 6.00 -7.17
N ILE A 196 43.27 6.55 -6.23
CA ILE A 196 43.81 7.32 -5.11
C ILE A 196 44.43 6.39 -4.07
N GLN A 197 43.72 5.31 -3.73
CA GLN A 197 44.14 4.42 -2.65
C GLN A 197 45.31 3.49 -3.05
N PHE A 198 45.32 3.02 -4.30
CA PHE A 198 46.36 2.11 -4.81
C PHE A 198 47.29 2.77 -5.83
N TYR A 199 47.68 4.03 -5.58
CA TYR A 199 48.53 4.79 -6.50
C TYR A 199 49.88 4.10 -6.78
N MET A 200 50.39 3.30 -5.83
CA MET A 200 51.65 2.55 -5.97
C MET A 200 51.53 1.25 -6.78
N SER A 201 50.32 0.69 -6.94
CA SER A 201 50.12 -0.60 -7.61
C SER A 201 49.07 -0.48 -8.72
N MET A 202 49.55 -0.12 -9.91
CA MET A 202 48.73 0.06 -11.11
C MET A 202 47.88 -1.17 -11.44
N GLY A 203 48.41 -2.38 -11.22
CA GLY A 203 47.68 -3.62 -11.49
C GLY A 203 46.42 -3.79 -10.61
N THR A 204 46.50 -3.39 -9.34
CA THR A 204 45.35 -3.49 -8.41
C THR A 204 44.31 -2.41 -8.66
N SER A 205 44.72 -1.19 -8.96
CA SER A 205 43.80 -0.11 -9.34
C SER A 205 43.05 -0.44 -10.64
N LEU A 206 43.77 -1.00 -11.64
CA LEU A 206 43.18 -1.37 -12.92
C LEU A 206 42.19 -2.53 -12.80
N SER A 207 42.47 -3.52 -11.94
CA SER A 207 41.54 -4.63 -11.70
C SER A 207 40.26 -4.17 -10.99
N ILE A 208 40.37 -3.32 -9.96
CA ILE A 208 39.21 -2.76 -9.25
C ILE A 208 38.38 -1.86 -10.18
N SER A 209 39.04 -1.01 -10.97
CA SER A 209 38.36 -0.17 -11.98
C SER A 209 37.62 -1.01 -13.02
N SER A 210 38.24 -2.08 -13.52
CA SER A 210 37.62 -3.02 -14.46
C SER A 210 36.38 -3.70 -13.85
N LEU A 211 36.48 -4.17 -12.60
CA LEU A 211 35.35 -4.76 -11.88
C LEU A 211 34.22 -3.75 -11.66
N SER A 212 34.55 -2.50 -11.32
CA SER A 212 33.56 -1.42 -11.18
C SER A 212 32.85 -1.11 -12.49
N PHE A 213 33.57 -1.15 -13.62
CA PHE A 213 33.02 -0.94 -14.95
C PHE A 213 32.12 -2.10 -15.39
N ILE A 214 32.53 -3.35 -15.14
CA ILE A 214 31.69 -4.53 -15.38
C ILE A 214 30.42 -4.44 -14.53
N GLY A 215 30.54 -4.08 -13.24
CA GLY A 215 29.41 -3.86 -12.36
C GLY A 215 28.44 -2.80 -12.90
N PHE A 216 28.98 -1.67 -13.37
CA PHE A 216 28.20 -0.62 -14.04
C PHE A 216 27.49 -1.12 -15.30
N LEU A 217 28.17 -1.89 -16.17
CA LEU A 217 27.55 -2.44 -17.38
C LEU A 217 26.45 -3.44 -17.05
N VAL A 218 26.68 -4.34 -16.10
CA VAL A 218 25.65 -5.28 -15.62
C VAL A 218 24.45 -4.50 -15.08
N TRP A 219 24.70 -3.46 -14.29
CA TRP A 219 23.65 -2.61 -13.75
C TRP A 219 22.86 -1.89 -14.87
N GLN A 220 23.53 -1.24 -15.82
CA GLN A 220 22.87 -0.56 -16.94
C GLN A 220 22.05 -1.53 -17.81
N LEU A 221 22.66 -2.67 -18.18
CA LEU A 221 22.09 -3.60 -19.16
C LEU A 221 21.01 -4.51 -18.58
N ARG A 222 21.09 -4.89 -17.31
CA ARG A 222 20.14 -5.82 -16.68
C ARG A 222 19.13 -5.13 -15.79
N ILE A 223 19.58 -4.17 -14.99
CA ILE A 223 18.76 -3.53 -13.96
C ILE A 223 18.13 -2.29 -14.58
N ALA A 224 18.90 -1.27 -14.96
CA ALA A 224 18.33 -0.02 -15.47
C ALA A 224 17.44 -0.22 -16.72
N SER A 225 17.71 -1.19 -17.58
CA SER A 225 16.87 -1.51 -18.74
C SER A 225 15.48 -2.03 -18.36
N LYS A 226 15.40 -3.00 -17.44
CA LYS A 226 14.14 -3.56 -16.93
C LYS A 226 13.35 -2.50 -16.17
N TRP A 227 14.03 -1.71 -15.36
CA TRP A 227 13.40 -0.66 -14.57
C TRP A 227 12.90 0.49 -15.46
N ARG A 228 13.65 0.93 -16.49
CA ARG A 228 13.15 1.93 -17.46
C ARG A 228 11.88 1.48 -18.17
N TYR A 229 11.78 0.20 -18.53
CA TYR A 229 10.57 -0.34 -19.15
C TYR A 229 9.37 -0.28 -18.19
N LEU A 230 9.57 -0.60 -16.91
CA LEU A 230 8.52 -0.55 -15.88
C LEU A 230 8.16 0.87 -15.43
N LEU A 231 9.09 1.82 -15.55
CA LEU A 231 8.87 3.24 -15.21
C LEU A 231 8.23 4.04 -16.35
N THR A 232 8.12 3.45 -17.54
CA THR A 232 7.41 4.09 -18.66
C THR A 232 5.94 3.70 -18.54
N PRO A 233 5.03 4.64 -18.19
CA PRO A 233 3.61 4.32 -18.20
C PRO A 233 3.22 3.87 -19.62
N PRO A 234 2.27 2.93 -19.77
CA PRO A 234 1.79 2.54 -21.08
C PRO A 234 1.34 3.81 -21.81
N SER A 235 1.96 4.10 -22.95
CA SER A 235 1.64 5.27 -23.74
C SER A 235 0.17 5.25 -24.08
N SER A 236 -0.58 6.24 -23.61
CA SER A 236 -1.98 6.49 -24.01
C SER A 236 -2.02 7.04 -25.45
N GLY A 237 -1.51 6.25 -26.41
CA GLY A 237 -1.39 6.60 -27.82
C GLY A 237 -2.08 5.57 -28.69
N ASN A 238 -3.16 6.03 -29.36
CA ASN A 238 -3.98 5.36 -30.37
C ASN A 238 -5.14 4.48 -29.87
N ALA A 239 -6.08 5.10 -29.15
CA ALA A 239 -7.48 4.65 -29.10
C ALA A 239 -8.41 5.63 -29.88
N ALA A 240 -7.90 6.22 -30.96
CA ALA A 240 -8.73 6.79 -32.01
C ALA A 240 -8.60 5.87 -33.23
N SER A 241 -9.75 5.38 -33.70
CA SER A 241 -9.98 4.49 -34.86
C SER A 241 -9.59 3.01 -34.75
N THR A 242 -10.36 2.23 -33.99
CA THR A 242 -11.06 1.04 -34.53
C THR A 242 -12.09 0.50 -33.53
N SER A 243 -13.36 0.68 -33.85
CA SER A 243 -14.48 -0.07 -33.30
C SER A 243 -14.37 -1.55 -33.68
N ALA A 244 -13.89 -2.42 -32.78
CA ALA A 244 -14.27 -3.84 -32.73
C ALA A 244 -13.65 -4.55 -31.50
N SER A 245 -14.48 -5.36 -30.83
CA SER A 245 -14.17 -6.36 -29.80
C SER A 245 -13.64 -5.88 -28.44
N SER A 246 -14.61 -5.69 -27.54
CA SER A 246 -14.52 -5.98 -26.11
C SER A 246 -13.91 -7.37 -25.83
N ASP A 247 -13.28 -7.52 -24.66
CA ASP A 247 -13.03 -8.80 -23.91
C ASP A 247 -11.58 -9.24 -23.64
N ARG A 248 -10.55 -8.39 -23.78
CA ARG A 248 -9.17 -8.81 -23.42
C ARG A 248 -8.34 -7.90 -22.52
N ALA A 249 -8.90 -6.82 -21.98
CA ALA A 249 -8.16 -5.90 -21.10
C ALA A 249 -8.16 -6.31 -19.61
N SER A 250 -8.81 -7.42 -19.21
CA SER A 250 -9.02 -7.79 -17.80
C SER A 250 -7.95 -8.71 -17.18
N MET A 251 -6.87 -9.06 -17.88
CA MET A 251 -5.88 -10.03 -17.35
C MET A 251 -4.62 -9.44 -16.70
N MET A 252 -4.39 -8.11 -16.71
CA MET A 252 -3.14 -7.53 -16.16
C MET A 252 -3.26 -6.76 -14.83
N SER A 253 -4.45 -6.56 -14.28
CA SER A 253 -4.62 -5.96 -12.93
C SER A 253 -4.67 -6.99 -11.80
N GLN A 254 -4.60 -8.30 -12.07
CA GLN A 254 -4.68 -9.35 -11.04
C GLN A 254 -3.34 -9.65 -10.34
N SER A 255 -2.22 -9.09 -10.77
CA SER A 255 -0.88 -9.46 -10.26
C SER A 255 -0.44 -8.74 -8.98
N TYR A 256 -1.25 -7.83 -8.42
CA TYR A 256 -0.96 -7.16 -7.14
C TYR A 256 -1.92 -7.52 -6.00
N LEU A 257 -2.93 -8.39 -6.25
CA LEU A 257 -3.89 -8.88 -5.26
C LEU A 257 -3.65 -10.37 -4.96
N SER A 258 -2.46 -10.72 -4.49
CA SER A 258 -2.25 -12.00 -3.81
C SER A 258 -2.16 -11.76 -2.30
N ALA A 259 -3.33 -11.56 -1.68
CA ALA A 259 -3.48 -11.71 -0.24
C ALA A 259 -3.27 -13.20 0.13
N PRO A 260 -2.69 -13.50 1.31
CA PRO A 260 -2.45 -14.87 1.72
C PRO A 260 -3.78 -15.58 2.01
N ARG A 261 -4.00 -16.70 1.32
CA ARG A 261 -5.07 -17.66 1.64
C ARG A 261 -4.83 -18.20 3.06
N THR A 262 -5.65 -17.78 4.02
CA THR A 262 -5.81 -18.48 5.29
C THR A 262 -6.65 -19.75 5.08
N PRO A 263 -6.17 -20.95 5.46
CA PRO A 263 -7.04 -22.10 5.63
C PRO A 263 -7.69 -22.06 7.01
N ALA A 264 -9.02 -22.03 7.04
CA ALA A 264 -9.80 -22.28 8.25
C ALA A 264 -9.99 -23.80 8.44
N SER A 265 -9.71 -24.26 9.66
CA SER A 265 -10.14 -25.48 10.38
C SER A 265 -8.92 -26.00 11.16
N LEU A 266 -8.90 -26.20 12.48
CA LEU A 266 -9.83 -26.93 13.33
C LEU A 266 -9.49 -26.65 14.82
N THR A 267 -10.53 -26.40 15.62
CA THR A 267 -10.76 -26.86 17.01
C THR A 267 -9.66 -26.78 18.10
N LEU A 268 -10.05 -26.05 19.17
CA LEU A 268 -10.08 -26.54 20.56
C LEU A 268 -8.74 -26.72 21.31
N ARG A 269 -8.32 -25.68 22.04
CA ARG A 269 -7.86 -25.89 23.43
C ARG A 269 -8.05 -24.65 24.31
N LYS A 270 -8.65 -24.91 25.46
CA LYS A 270 -9.09 -24.02 26.53
C LYS A 270 -7.94 -23.78 27.53
N SER A 271 -7.72 -22.50 27.85
CA SER A 271 -7.34 -21.91 29.17
C SER A 271 -6.19 -22.49 30.02
N MET A 272 -5.15 -21.66 30.21
CA MET A 272 -4.48 -21.30 31.49
C MET A 272 -3.43 -20.21 31.13
N VAL A 273 -3.68 -18.90 31.29
CA VAL A 273 -3.59 -18.03 32.47
C VAL A 273 -2.21 -18.03 33.18
N GLU A 274 -1.59 -16.84 33.10
CA GLU A 274 -0.55 -16.20 33.96
C GLU A 274 0.89 -16.73 34.06
N SER A 275 1.84 -15.93 33.54
CA SER A 275 2.84 -15.21 34.38
C SER A 275 3.85 -14.40 33.58
N ASN A 276 4.29 -13.28 34.18
CA ASN A 276 5.52 -12.51 33.91
C ASN A 276 5.47 -11.37 32.87
N ALA A 277 4.69 -10.35 33.20
CA ALA A 277 5.10 -8.96 32.98
C ALA A 277 5.89 -8.48 34.22
N ALA A 278 7.23 -8.59 34.20
CA ALA A 278 8.19 -7.82 35.02
C ALA A 278 9.61 -8.39 34.87
N ALA A 279 10.42 -7.80 33.99
CA ALA A 279 11.88 -7.90 33.78
C ALA A 279 12.09 -7.85 32.26
N VAL A 280 12.72 -6.88 31.62
CA VAL A 280 13.97 -6.21 31.93
C VAL A 280 13.92 -4.83 31.28
N LEU A 281 13.76 -3.80 32.12
CA LEU A 281 13.92 -2.39 31.78
C LEU A 281 15.12 -1.92 32.60
N ALA A 282 16.33 -2.30 32.19
CA ALA A 282 17.58 -1.83 32.80
C ALA A 282 18.80 -2.26 31.96
N SER A 283 19.28 -1.38 31.09
CA SER A 283 20.73 -1.15 30.89
C SER A 283 20.95 -0.03 29.90
N ALA A 284 20.81 1.19 30.40
CA ALA A 284 21.52 2.35 29.88
C ALA A 284 22.54 2.78 30.95
N SER A 285 23.70 3.23 30.47
CA SER A 285 24.83 3.83 31.19
C SER A 285 25.88 2.89 31.79
N SER A 286 27.08 2.92 31.23
CA SER A 286 28.21 3.56 31.92
C SER A 286 29.39 3.81 30.96
N PHE A 287 29.78 5.07 30.95
CA PHE A 287 30.94 5.67 30.33
C PHE A 287 31.99 5.80 31.44
N THR A 288 33.24 5.34 31.26
CA THR A 288 34.51 6.02 31.65
C THR A 288 35.75 5.11 31.58
N LYS A 289 36.75 5.59 30.82
CA LYS A 289 38.21 5.63 31.08
C LYS A 289 38.94 4.42 31.71
N SER A 290 39.97 3.96 31.01
CA SER A 290 41.33 3.92 31.59
C SER A 290 42.41 4.02 30.50
N VAL A 291 43.44 4.77 30.85
CA VAL A 291 44.64 5.15 30.09
C VAL A 291 45.82 4.59 30.90
N THR A 292 46.88 4.18 30.20
CA THR A 292 48.29 3.97 30.65
C THR A 292 48.62 2.79 31.58
N PRO A 293 49.91 2.39 31.69
CA PRO A 293 51.14 2.96 31.08
C PRO A 293 51.70 2.21 29.86
#